data_AF-A0A9P2LM86-F1
#
_entry.id   AF-A0A9P2LM86-F1
#
_cell.length_a   1.000
_cell.length_b   1.000
_cell.length_c   1.000
_cell.angle_alpha   90.00
_cell.angle_beta   90.00
_cell.angle_gamma   90.00
#
_symmetry.space_group_name_H-M   'P 1'
#
loop_
_entity.id
_entity.type
_entity.pdbx_description
1 polymer ?
#
loop_
_entity_poly.entity_id
_entity_poly.type
_entity_poly.pdbx_seq_one_letter_code
_entity_poly.pdbx_strand_id
1 'polypeptide(L)'
;MNNFIYISLIISLLSSSTACFNTFNNTTKYNLTELTSNIFKNKVKIITKELEIKKDYFDSKLKFPIITGLKDENIEKQVNSMIENDVLKFRNKIKDLAKKNKEKSIKEGYELLPYVAYTDYKVSTIKDDFVSFYIDFYELTGGAHGSTLRKSYNIDLKTGKLLTLNDILKDIPNYKDIINKYIYNEISKKPDIYFVDSFKGITDNIAFTVEKDALVIYFQQYEIAPYSSGIPEFRIPFIKLSSF
;
A
#
# COMPACT_ATOMS: atom_id res chain seq x y z
N MET A 1 -25.31 26.79 26.15
CA MET A 1 -24.05 26.11 25.75
C MET A 1 -24.09 24.72 26.35
N ASN A 2 -24.58 23.75 25.56
CA ASN A 2 -24.81 22.39 26.04
C ASN A 2 -23.54 21.54 25.99
N ASN A 3 -23.32 20.87 27.12
CA ASN A 3 -22.38 19.79 27.41
C ASN A 3 -22.54 18.57 26.50
N PHE A 4 -21.57 17.66 26.61
CA PHE A 4 -21.63 16.18 26.69
C PHE A 4 -20.39 15.58 25.98
N ILE A 5 -19.61 14.62 26.47
CA ILE A 5 -19.38 13.97 27.78
C ILE A 5 -18.02 13.22 27.66
N TYR A 6 -17.27 13.14 28.76
CA TYR A 6 -16.07 12.31 28.97
C TYR A 6 -16.43 10.83 29.15
N ILE A 7 -15.62 9.89 28.63
CA ILE A 7 -15.57 8.52 29.16
C ILE A 7 -14.12 8.13 29.43
N SER A 8 -13.77 8.16 30.72
CA SER A 8 -12.66 7.42 31.33
C SER A 8 -13.10 5.98 31.60
N LEU A 9 -12.23 4.99 31.38
CA LEU A 9 -12.32 3.73 32.11
C LEU A 9 -11.02 3.53 32.91
N ILE A 10 -11.15 3.73 34.21
CA ILE A 10 -10.17 3.37 35.25
C ILE A 10 -10.57 1.96 35.72
N ILE A 11 -9.64 1.02 35.71
CA ILE A 11 -9.71 -0.18 36.54
C ILE A 11 -8.46 -0.16 37.42
N SER A 12 -8.68 0.15 38.69
CA SER A 12 -7.69 0.04 39.76
C SER A 12 -7.86 -1.30 40.48
N LEU A 13 -6.78 -2.06 40.59
CA LEU A 13 -6.57 -3.05 41.65
C LEU A 13 -5.13 -2.91 42.14
N LEU A 14 -4.99 -2.62 43.44
CA LEU A 14 -3.73 -2.43 44.14
C LEU A 14 -3.00 -3.77 44.38
N SER A 15 -1.68 -3.78 44.21
CA SER A 15 -0.78 -4.27 45.26
C SER A 15 0.64 -3.75 45.05
N SER A 16 1.21 -3.26 46.14
CA SER A 16 2.54 -2.70 46.39
C SER A 16 3.73 -3.42 45.74
N SER A 17 4.66 -2.67 45.16
CA SER A 17 6.07 -2.59 45.62
C SER A 17 6.88 -1.65 44.72
N THR A 18 7.85 -1.00 45.35
CA THR A 18 8.68 0.11 44.86
C THR A 18 9.68 -0.27 43.77
N ALA A 19 9.67 0.56 42.71
CA ALA A 19 10.80 1.15 41.98
C ALA A 19 12.06 0.31 41.65
N CYS A 20 12.26 0.10 40.35
CA CYS A 20 13.56 0.30 39.69
C CYS A 20 13.33 0.94 38.31
N PHE A 21 13.77 2.20 38.17
CA PHE A 21 13.83 2.94 36.91
C PHE A 21 15.11 2.53 36.17
N ASN A 22 15.01 2.11 34.90
CA ASN A 22 15.72 2.79 33.80
C ASN A 22 15.43 2.21 32.41
N THR A 23 15.02 3.15 31.54
CA THR A 23 15.28 3.27 30.09
C THR A 23 14.77 2.19 29.12
N PHE A 24 13.68 2.51 28.40
CA PHE A 24 13.63 2.64 26.93
C PHE A 24 12.20 3.07 26.51
N ASN A 25 11.95 4.37 26.37
CA ASN A 25 10.70 4.87 25.81
C ASN A 25 10.75 4.80 24.28
N ASN A 26 10.39 3.65 23.70
CA ASN A 26 9.86 3.62 22.33
C ASN A 26 8.33 3.59 22.45
N THR A 27 7.70 4.76 22.48
CA THR A 27 6.24 4.84 22.43
C THR A 27 5.77 4.53 21.01
N THR A 28 5.49 3.26 20.74
CA THR A 28 4.69 2.87 19.58
C THR A 28 3.26 3.35 19.81
N LYS A 29 2.84 4.40 19.09
CA LYS A 29 1.48 4.93 19.17
C LYS A 29 0.63 4.23 18.11
N TYR A 30 -0.33 3.42 18.53
CA TYR A 30 -1.30 2.77 17.64
C TYR A 30 -2.54 3.66 17.53
N ASN A 31 -2.88 4.09 16.32
CA ASN A 31 -4.16 4.73 16.00
C ASN A 31 -4.92 3.87 15.00
N LEU A 32 -6.19 3.59 15.27
CA LEU A 32 -7.12 2.91 14.37
C LEU A 32 -8.14 3.96 13.89
N THR A 33 -8.23 4.19 12.58
CA THR A 33 -9.25 5.07 11.97
C THR A 33 -10.14 4.25 11.03
N GLU A 34 -11.46 4.36 11.22
CA GLU A 34 -12.48 3.67 10.42
C GLU A 34 -12.96 4.60 9.28
N LEU A 35 -12.58 4.31 8.03
CA LEU A 35 -13.13 5.01 6.87
C LEU A 35 -14.53 4.46 6.58
N THR A 36 -15.56 5.30 6.76
CA THR A 36 -16.96 4.92 6.49
C THR A 36 -17.53 5.75 5.34
N SER A 37 -17.98 5.06 4.28
CA SER A 37 -18.97 5.61 3.35
C SER A 37 -19.82 4.52 2.68
N ASN A 38 -21.07 4.45 3.14
CA ASN A 38 -22.35 4.05 2.53
C ASN A 38 -22.69 2.63 2.02
N ILE A 39 -23.64 2.02 2.76
CA ILE A 39 -24.94 1.44 2.34
C ILE A 39 -24.88 0.34 1.26
N PHE A 40 -24.17 -0.75 1.56
CA PHE A 40 -24.69 -2.06 1.97
C PHE A 40 -23.61 -2.55 2.94
N LYS A 41 -23.92 -2.85 4.21
CA LYS A 41 -22.86 -3.18 5.19
C LYS A 41 -22.22 -4.52 4.80
N ASN A 42 -21.25 -4.49 3.90
CA ASN A 42 -20.27 -5.56 3.78
C ASN A 42 -19.77 -5.84 5.19
N LYS A 43 -19.78 -7.11 5.59
CA LYS A 43 -19.24 -7.51 6.89
C LYS A 43 -17.75 -7.25 6.92
N VAL A 44 -17.13 -7.39 5.75
CA VAL A 44 -15.72 -7.13 5.52
C VAL A 44 -15.45 -5.64 5.47
N LYS A 45 -14.46 -5.21 6.26
CA LYS A 45 -13.95 -3.85 6.31
C LYS A 45 -12.43 -3.85 6.17
N ILE A 46 -11.89 -2.70 5.78
CA ILE A 46 -10.46 -2.42 5.89
C ILE A 46 -10.30 -1.25 6.86
N ILE A 47 -9.59 -1.50 7.96
CA ILE A 47 -9.21 -0.47 8.93
C ILE A 47 -7.73 -0.14 8.79
N THR A 48 -7.35 1.08 9.13
CA THR A 48 -5.95 1.50 9.10
C THR A 48 -5.30 1.19 10.45
N LYS A 49 -4.21 0.43 10.45
CA LYS A 49 -3.22 0.44 11.54
C LYS A 49 -2.10 1.38 11.14
N GLU A 50 -1.67 2.25 12.05
CA GLU A 50 -0.54 3.17 11.82
C GLU A 50 0.66 2.83 12.72
N LEU A 51 1.87 3.02 12.19
CA LEU A 51 3.13 2.95 12.92
C LEU A 51 4.04 4.09 12.48
N GLU A 52 4.40 4.96 13.42
CA GLU A 52 5.34 6.05 13.19
C GLU A 52 6.59 5.88 14.06
N ILE A 53 7.77 6.04 13.45
CA ILE A 53 9.06 5.99 14.11
C ILE A 53 9.93 7.09 13.52
N LYS A 54 10.36 8.00 14.40
CA LYS A 54 11.25 9.11 14.03
C LYS A 54 12.57 9.00 14.79
N LYS A 55 13.66 8.93 14.05
CA LYS A 55 15.05 8.95 14.54
C LYS A 55 15.86 9.95 13.72
N ASP A 56 17.02 10.32 14.24
CA ASP A 56 17.99 11.20 13.59
C ASP A 56 18.45 10.70 12.21
N TYR A 57 18.52 9.38 12.00
CA TYR A 57 18.93 8.77 10.72
C TYR A 57 17.80 8.10 9.93
N PHE A 58 16.60 7.98 10.51
CA PHE A 58 15.52 7.21 9.92
C PHE A 58 14.15 7.73 10.34
N ASP A 59 13.31 8.06 9.36
CA ASP A 59 11.92 8.47 9.56
C ASP A 59 10.99 7.48 8.85
N SER A 60 9.96 7.02 9.55
CA SER A 60 9.01 6.05 9.01
C SER A 60 7.61 6.34 9.50
N LYS A 61 6.66 6.33 8.57
CA LYS A 61 5.22 6.53 8.76
C LYS A 61 4.52 5.50 7.90
N LEU A 62 4.00 4.47 8.55
CA LEU A 62 3.46 3.31 7.87
C LEU A 62 1.97 3.21 8.14
N LYS A 63 1.20 3.13 7.07
CA LYS A 63 -0.19 2.69 7.11
C LYS A 63 -0.28 1.24 6.64
N PHE A 64 -0.98 0.43 7.41
CA PHE A 64 -1.27 -0.97 7.13
C PHE A 64 -2.78 -1.10 6.91
N PRO A 65 -3.24 -1.59 5.75
CA PRO A 65 -4.62 -2.01 5.60
C PRO A 65 -4.81 -3.33 6.35
N ILE A 66 -5.72 -3.35 7.31
CA ILE A 66 -6.11 -4.54 8.07
C ILE A 66 -7.53 -4.94 7.67
N ILE A 67 -7.67 -6.14 7.12
CA ILE A 67 -8.96 -6.72 6.77
C ILE A 67 -9.60 -7.29 8.03
N THR A 68 -10.85 -6.93 8.28
CA THR A 68 -11.64 -7.44 9.40
C THR A 68 -13.02 -7.88 8.94
N GLY A 69 -13.62 -8.82 9.67
CA GLY A 69 -14.98 -9.27 9.43
C GLY A 69 -15.10 -10.44 8.45
N LEU A 70 -14.01 -11.17 8.19
CA LEU A 70 -14.11 -12.44 7.47
C LEU A 70 -14.78 -13.49 8.36
N LYS A 71 -15.49 -14.43 7.73
CA LYS A 71 -16.09 -15.56 8.43
C LYS A 71 -15.03 -16.55 8.94
N ASP A 72 -13.93 -16.70 8.19
CA ASP A 72 -12.81 -17.58 8.53
C ASP A 72 -11.66 -16.74 9.10
N GLU A 73 -11.47 -16.81 10.42
CA GLU A 73 -10.41 -16.09 11.12
C GLU A 73 -9.00 -16.53 10.70
N ASN A 74 -8.82 -17.77 10.21
CA ASN A 74 -7.51 -18.23 9.74
C ASN A 74 -7.13 -17.56 8.43
N ILE A 75 -8.10 -17.42 7.51
CA ILE A 75 -7.90 -16.67 6.27
C ILE A 75 -7.66 -15.19 6.58
N GLU A 76 -8.39 -14.62 7.54
CA GLU A 76 -8.19 -13.23 7.98
C GLU A 76 -6.77 -13.00 8.50
N LYS A 77 -6.30 -13.88 9.41
CA LYS A 77 -4.94 -13.84 9.95
C LYS A 77 -3.89 -14.04 8.85
N GLN A 78 -4.10 -14.98 7.93
CA GLN A 78 -3.19 -15.23 6.81
C GLN A 78 -3.02 -13.99 5.93
N VAL A 79 -4.13 -13.39 5.50
CA VAL A 79 -4.10 -12.22 4.61
C VAL A 79 -3.47 -11.02 5.31
N ASN A 80 -3.87 -10.73 6.55
CA ASN A 80 -3.30 -9.63 7.32
C ASN A 80 -1.81 -9.84 7.59
N SER A 81 -1.37 -11.07 7.87
CA SER A 81 0.06 -11.38 8.06
C SER A 81 0.86 -11.17 6.78
N MET A 82 0.33 -11.55 5.62
CA MET A 82 0.98 -11.32 4.33
C MET A 82 1.22 -9.82 4.09
N ILE A 83 0.18 -9.00 4.29
CA ILE A 83 0.24 -7.53 4.11
C ILE A 83 1.22 -6.91 5.12
N GLU A 84 1.13 -7.30 6.39
CA GLU A 84 2.01 -6.79 7.45
C GLU A 84 3.47 -7.15 7.17
N ASN A 85 3.74 -8.37 6.71
CA ASN A 85 5.09 -8.82 6.35
C ASN A 85 5.69 -8.00 5.20
N ASP A 86 4.91 -7.66 4.17
CA ASP A 86 5.38 -6.82 3.07
C ASP A 86 5.78 -5.43 3.57
N VAL A 87 4.92 -4.77 4.36
CA VAL A 87 5.16 -3.43 4.92
C VAL A 87 6.36 -3.42 5.86
N LEU A 88 6.46 -4.42 6.75
CA LEU A 88 7.58 -4.52 7.69
C LEU A 88 8.89 -4.87 6.99
N LYS A 89 8.87 -5.75 5.97
CA LYS A 89 10.05 -6.08 5.18
C LYS A 89 10.59 -4.84 4.46
N PHE A 90 9.70 -4.06 3.83
CA PHE A 90 10.06 -2.77 3.23
C PHE A 90 10.70 -1.84 4.26
N ARG A 91 10.00 -1.54 5.36
CA ARG A 91 10.52 -0.67 6.43
C ARG A 91 11.89 -1.12 6.93
N ASN A 92 12.05 -2.41 7.21
CA ASN A 92 13.29 -2.95 7.77
C ASN A 92 14.46 -2.83 6.79
N LYS A 93 14.21 -3.09 5.49
CA LYS A 93 15.21 -2.85 4.43
C LYS A 93 15.72 -1.40 4.48
N ILE A 94 14.83 -0.41 4.52
CA ILE A 94 15.24 1.00 4.53
C ILE A 94 15.92 1.38 5.83
N LYS A 95 15.42 0.89 6.96
CA LYS A 95 16.05 1.10 8.28
C LYS A 95 17.49 0.58 8.32
N ASP A 96 17.74 -0.59 7.74
CA ASP A 96 19.08 -1.18 7.71
C ASP A 96 20.02 -0.39 6.81
N LEU A 97 19.54 0.09 5.66
CA LEU A 97 20.29 1.02 4.81
C LEU A 97 20.61 2.33 5.55
N ALA A 98 19.63 2.88 6.27
CA ALA A 98 19.77 4.10 7.05
C ALA A 98 20.84 3.95 8.16
N LYS A 99 20.85 2.81 8.84
CA LYS A 99 21.85 2.49 9.87
C LYS A 99 23.27 2.44 9.27
N LYS A 100 23.44 1.76 8.14
CA LYS A 100 24.73 1.70 7.42
C LYS A 100 25.19 3.08 6.97
N ASN A 101 24.27 3.90 6.45
CA ASN A 101 24.57 5.27 6.03
C ASN A 101 25.00 6.15 7.22
N LYS A 102 24.37 5.97 8.39
CA LYS A 102 24.79 6.65 9.63
C LYS A 102 26.23 6.29 10.01
N GLU A 103 26.56 4.99 10.04
CA GLU A 103 27.92 4.53 10.35
C GLU A 103 28.96 5.10 9.38
N LYS A 104 28.61 5.16 8.08
CA LYS A 104 29.45 5.77 7.04
C LYS A 104 29.61 7.28 7.23
N SER A 105 28.55 8.01 7.55
CA SER A 105 28.58 9.47 7.79
C SER A 105 29.53 9.87 8.91
N ILE A 106 29.58 9.08 10.00
CA ILE A 106 30.49 9.31 11.11
C ILE A 106 31.94 9.08 10.68
N LYS A 107 32.19 8.04 9.88
CA LYS A 107 33.54 7.70 9.39
C LYS A 107 34.08 8.73 8.39
N GLU A 108 33.21 9.24 7.52
CA GLU A 108 33.59 10.11 6.40
C GLU A 108 33.33 11.61 6.66
N GLY A 109 32.64 11.95 7.74
CA GLY A 109 32.48 13.34 8.20
C GLY A 109 31.49 14.17 7.38
N TYR A 110 30.44 13.56 6.82
CA TYR A 110 29.38 14.30 6.12
C TYR A 110 28.09 14.40 6.92
N GLU A 111 27.28 15.41 6.61
CA GLU A 111 25.97 15.62 7.23
C GLU A 111 24.98 14.52 6.82
N LEU A 112 24.35 13.91 7.81
CA LEU A 112 23.39 12.82 7.60
C LEU A 112 21.97 13.37 7.50
N LEU A 113 21.33 13.17 6.35
CA LEU A 113 19.88 13.30 6.23
C LEU A 113 19.22 11.95 6.55
N PRO A 114 18.09 11.95 7.29
CA PRO A 114 17.40 10.72 7.63
C PRO A 114 16.83 10.07 6.38
N TYR A 115 16.98 8.75 6.27
CA TYR A 115 16.27 8.00 5.23
C TYR A 115 14.80 7.86 5.61
N VAL A 116 13.93 7.86 4.60
CA VAL A 116 12.49 7.84 4.77
C VAL A 116 11.91 6.54 4.27
N ALA A 117 11.00 5.94 5.03
CA ALA A 117 10.19 4.79 4.62
C ALA A 117 8.72 5.01 4.97
N TYR A 118 7.92 5.40 3.98
CA TYR A 118 6.50 5.69 4.15
C TYR A 118 5.64 4.69 3.39
N THR A 119 4.48 4.35 3.96
CA THR A 119 3.44 3.63 3.22
C THR A 119 2.09 4.33 3.34
N ASP A 120 1.38 4.38 2.23
CA ASP A 120 -0.04 4.74 2.17
C ASP A 120 -0.77 3.74 1.26
N TYR A 121 -2.09 3.69 1.33
CA TYR A 121 -2.88 2.75 0.54
C TYR A 121 -4.18 3.36 0.04
N LYS A 122 -4.68 2.82 -1.07
CA LYS A 122 -5.98 3.20 -1.62
C LYS A 122 -6.80 1.96 -1.93
N VAL A 123 -7.99 1.92 -1.35
CA VAL A 123 -8.98 0.88 -1.60
C VAL A 123 -9.73 1.19 -2.89
N SER A 124 -9.78 0.22 -3.81
CA SER A 124 -10.56 0.30 -5.05
C SER A 124 -11.92 -0.41 -4.92
N THR A 125 -11.92 -1.62 -4.35
CA THR A 125 -13.14 -2.43 -4.13
C THR A 125 -13.07 -3.19 -2.81
N ILE A 126 -14.19 -3.25 -2.10
CA ILE A 126 -14.42 -4.17 -0.98
C ILE A 126 -15.75 -4.89 -1.23
N LYS A 127 -15.73 -6.21 -1.11
CA LYS A 127 -16.88 -7.12 -1.09
C LYS A 127 -16.64 -8.18 0.00
N ASP A 128 -17.66 -8.95 0.32
CA ASP A 128 -17.55 -9.99 1.37
C ASP A 128 -16.56 -11.11 1.00
N ASP A 129 -16.32 -11.35 -0.29
CA ASP A 129 -15.42 -12.41 -0.79
C ASP A 129 -14.25 -11.92 -1.64
N PHE A 130 -14.12 -10.61 -1.84
CA PHE A 130 -13.06 -10.03 -2.67
C PHE A 130 -12.69 -8.62 -2.23
N VAL A 131 -11.38 -8.33 -2.21
CA VAL A 131 -10.87 -6.96 -2.04
C VAL A 131 -9.86 -6.63 -3.13
N SER A 132 -9.84 -5.36 -3.51
CA SER A 132 -8.83 -4.80 -4.40
C SER A 132 -8.37 -3.45 -3.88
N PHE A 133 -7.06 -3.33 -3.65
CA PHE A 133 -6.42 -2.10 -3.22
C PHE A 133 -4.96 -2.10 -3.65
N TYR A 134 -4.27 -0.98 -3.51
CA TYR A 134 -2.81 -0.93 -3.62
C TYR A 134 -2.20 -0.30 -2.39
N ILE A 135 -0.92 -0.60 -2.14
CA ILE A 135 -0.07 0.09 -1.18
C ILE A 135 1.07 0.76 -1.96
N ASP A 136 1.29 2.03 -1.69
CA ASP A 136 2.45 2.79 -2.16
C ASP A 136 3.57 2.66 -1.11
N PHE A 137 4.72 2.18 -1.55
CA PHE A 137 5.94 2.04 -0.75
C PHE A 137 6.92 3.13 -1.18
N TYR A 138 6.94 4.23 -0.42
CA TYR A 138 7.77 5.38 -0.71
C TYR A 138 9.07 5.33 0.10
N GLU A 139 10.20 5.38 -0.59
CA GLU A 139 11.53 5.51 0.02
C GLU A 139 12.25 6.78 -0.41
N LEU A 140 12.97 7.40 0.53
CA LEU A 140 14.00 8.40 0.23
C LEU A 140 15.29 7.96 0.91
N THR A 141 16.26 7.53 0.13
CA THR A 141 17.54 6.98 0.63
C THR A 141 18.72 7.88 0.25
N GLY A 142 18.47 9.20 0.20
CA GLY A 142 19.36 10.21 -0.37
C GLY A 142 18.91 10.64 -1.78
N GLY A 143 19.76 11.37 -2.49
CA GLY A 143 19.44 11.90 -3.83
C GLY A 143 18.50 13.11 -3.82
N ALA A 144 18.09 13.56 -5.01
CA ALA A 144 17.26 14.75 -5.18
C ALA A 144 15.78 14.53 -4.83
N HIS A 145 15.28 13.30 -4.94
CA HIS A 145 13.88 12.94 -4.70
C HIS A 145 13.74 11.47 -4.28
N GLY A 146 12.60 11.10 -3.71
CA GLY A 146 12.29 9.72 -3.35
C GLY A 146 11.78 8.89 -4.53
N SER A 147 11.55 7.61 -4.28
CA SER A 147 10.98 6.66 -5.23
C SER A 147 9.77 5.97 -4.60
N THR A 148 8.74 5.75 -5.41
CA THR A 148 7.53 5.02 -5.01
C THR A 148 7.40 3.75 -5.82
N LEU A 149 7.25 2.62 -5.14
CA LEU A 149 6.76 1.37 -5.72
C LEU A 149 5.28 1.22 -5.34
N ARG A 150 4.40 1.09 -6.34
CA ARG A 150 3.00 0.75 -6.11
C ARG A 150 2.79 -0.75 -6.27
N LYS A 151 2.40 -1.43 -5.19
CA LYS A 151 2.04 -2.85 -5.21
C LYS A 151 0.53 -3.01 -5.01
N SER A 152 -0.11 -3.72 -5.93
CA SER A 152 -1.53 -4.06 -5.85
C SER A 152 -1.79 -5.35 -5.08
N TYR A 153 -2.95 -5.41 -4.44
CA TYR A 153 -3.48 -6.53 -3.68
C TYR A 153 -4.90 -6.79 -4.17
N ASN A 154 -5.07 -7.83 -4.98
CA ASN A 154 -6.36 -8.35 -5.41
C ASN A 154 -6.53 -9.71 -4.74
N ILE A 155 -7.41 -9.84 -3.77
CA ILE A 155 -7.43 -11.00 -2.87
C ILE A 155 -8.81 -11.66 -2.89
N ASP A 156 -8.84 -12.96 -3.16
CA ASP A 156 -10.00 -13.81 -2.88
C ASP A 156 -10.04 -14.08 -1.38
N LEU A 157 -11.06 -13.54 -0.71
CA LEU A 157 -11.21 -13.63 0.75
C LEU A 157 -11.78 -14.97 1.24
N LYS A 158 -12.18 -15.87 0.32
CA LYS A 158 -12.53 -17.25 0.69
C LYS A 158 -11.29 -18.12 0.86
N THR A 159 -10.23 -17.83 0.10
CA THR A 159 -9.02 -18.66 0.04
C THR A 159 -7.77 -17.96 0.55
N GLY A 160 -7.80 -16.64 0.70
CA GLY A 160 -6.63 -15.81 1.00
C GLY A 160 -5.65 -15.67 -0.16
N LYS A 161 -6.02 -16.12 -1.37
CA LYS A 161 -5.14 -16.12 -2.55
C LYS A 161 -5.04 -14.72 -3.15
N LEU A 162 -3.82 -14.29 -3.47
CA LEU A 162 -3.57 -13.17 -4.38
C LEU A 162 -3.92 -13.56 -5.82
N LEU A 163 -4.82 -12.80 -6.42
CA LEU A 163 -5.31 -13.00 -7.78
C LEU A 163 -4.45 -12.24 -8.78
N THR A 164 -4.05 -12.94 -9.82
CA THR A 164 -3.40 -12.37 -11.01
C THR A 164 -4.44 -11.79 -11.98
N LEU A 165 -3.98 -11.06 -13.00
CA LEU A 165 -4.86 -10.67 -14.11
C LEU A 165 -5.54 -11.88 -14.76
N ASN A 166 -4.79 -12.97 -14.93
CA ASN A 166 -5.32 -14.21 -15.51
C ASN A 166 -6.43 -14.82 -14.65
N ASP A 167 -6.32 -14.80 -13.32
CA ASP A 167 -7.37 -15.29 -12.44
C ASP A 167 -8.67 -14.47 -12.57
N ILE A 168 -8.54 -13.15 -12.76
CA ILE A 168 -9.68 -12.21 -12.82
C ILE A 168 -10.32 -12.16 -14.21
N LEU A 169 -9.52 -12.29 -15.27
CA LEU A 169 -9.96 -12.18 -16.66
C LEU A 169 -9.96 -13.53 -17.39
N LYS A 170 -10.00 -14.65 -16.65
CA LYS A 170 -9.91 -16.01 -17.20
C LYS A 170 -10.93 -16.32 -18.32
N ASP A 171 -12.08 -15.67 -18.28
CA ASP A 171 -13.19 -15.88 -19.24
C ASP A 171 -13.11 -14.90 -20.43
N ILE A 172 -12.08 -14.05 -20.49
CA ILE A 172 -11.84 -13.09 -21.56
C ILE A 172 -10.60 -13.55 -22.35
N PRO A 173 -10.78 -14.24 -23.49
CA PRO A 173 -9.66 -14.66 -24.31
C PRO A 173 -8.88 -13.43 -24.80
N ASN A 174 -7.56 -13.57 -24.92
CA ASN A 174 -6.68 -12.51 -25.43
C ASN A 174 -6.78 -11.17 -24.68
N TYR A 175 -7.16 -11.17 -23.39
CA TYR A 175 -7.30 -9.94 -22.60
C TYR A 175 -6.04 -9.06 -22.64
N LYS A 176 -4.84 -9.66 -22.72
CA LYS A 176 -3.57 -8.93 -22.82
C LYS A 176 -3.51 -8.05 -24.07
N ASP A 177 -3.91 -8.57 -25.22
CA ASP A 177 -3.88 -7.82 -26.48
C ASP A 177 -4.88 -6.67 -26.47
N ILE A 178 -6.05 -6.89 -25.90
CA ILE A 178 -7.08 -5.86 -25.73
C ILE A 178 -6.55 -4.73 -24.83
N ILE A 179 -5.96 -5.09 -23.68
CA ILE A 179 -5.37 -4.13 -22.74
C ILE A 179 -4.20 -3.38 -23.39
N ASN A 180 -3.30 -4.09 -24.06
CA ASN A 180 -2.14 -3.49 -24.74
C ASN A 180 -2.57 -2.50 -25.81
N LYS A 181 -3.55 -2.86 -26.65
CA LYS A 181 -4.11 -1.96 -27.67
C LYS A 181 -4.77 -0.74 -27.06
N TYR A 182 -5.52 -0.92 -25.96
CA TYR A 182 -6.12 0.20 -25.25
C TYR A 182 -5.06 1.17 -24.73
N ILE A 183 -4.05 0.67 -24.00
CA ILE A 183 -2.98 1.48 -23.41
C ILE A 183 -2.17 2.15 -24.51
N TYR A 184 -1.78 1.43 -25.56
CA TYR A 184 -1.04 1.99 -26.69
C TYR A 184 -1.78 3.16 -27.34
N ASN A 185 -3.10 3.02 -27.54
CA ASN A 185 -3.92 4.10 -28.09
C ASN A 185 -3.98 5.32 -27.15
N GLU A 186 -4.03 5.11 -25.83
CA GLU A 186 -4.05 6.21 -24.86
C GLU A 186 -2.71 6.96 -24.79
N ILE A 187 -1.58 6.23 -24.77
CA ILE A 187 -0.25 6.86 -24.72
C ILE A 187 0.12 7.53 -26.04
N SER A 188 -0.30 6.97 -27.18
CA SER A 188 -0.03 7.56 -28.51
C SER A 188 -0.70 8.91 -28.72
N LYS A 189 -1.76 9.23 -27.97
CA LYS A 189 -2.42 10.55 -27.98
C LYS A 189 -1.63 11.61 -27.20
N LYS A 190 -0.63 11.21 -26.41
CA LYS A 190 0.12 12.07 -25.48
C LYS A 190 1.63 11.77 -25.57
N PRO A 191 2.24 11.86 -26.77
CA PRO A 191 3.66 11.51 -26.95
C PRO A 191 4.62 12.42 -26.17
N ASP A 192 4.21 13.63 -25.81
CA ASP A 192 5.02 14.55 -24.99
C ASP A 192 5.11 14.12 -23.51
N ILE A 193 4.23 13.23 -23.07
CA ILE A 193 4.15 12.74 -21.68
C ILE A 193 4.72 11.32 -21.57
N TYR A 194 4.50 10.47 -22.57
CA TYR A 194 4.82 9.05 -22.51
C TYR A 194 5.93 8.65 -23.47
N PHE A 195 6.76 7.70 -23.02
CA PHE A 195 7.76 7.02 -23.82
C PHE A 195 7.08 5.94 -24.68
N VAL A 196 6.35 6.36 -25.72
CA VAL A 196 5.52 5.46 -26.55
C VAL A 196 6.33 4.27 -27.09
N ASP A 197 7.56 4.52 -27.57
CA ASP A 197 8.45 3.48 -28.13
C ASP A 197 8.96 2.46 -27.09
N SER A 198 8.94 2.86 -25.81
CA SER A 198 9.35 2.01 -24.68
C SER A 198 8.23 1.07 -24.22
N PHE A 199 6.99 1.28 -24.63
CA PHE A 199 5.89 0.40 -24.25
C PHE A 199 5.99 -0.97 -24.95
N LYS A 200 6.25 -2.02 -24.17
CA LYS A 200 6.39 -3.41 -24.67
C LYS A 200 5.18 -4.29 -24.36
N GLY A 201 4.08 -3.69 -23.90
CA GLY A 201 2.90 -4.40 -23.41
C GLY A 201 2.95 -4.67 -21.91
N ILE A 202 1.81 -5.07 -21.34
CA ILE A 202 1.68 -5.44 -19.94
C ILE A 202 2.37 -6.78 -19.66
N THR A 203 2.96 -6.90 -18.48
CA THR A 203 3.52 -8.15 -17.97
C THR A 203 2.48 -8.91 -17.13
N ASP A 204 2.74 -10.19 -16.85
CA ASP A 204 1.88 -10.98 -15.94
C ASP A 204 1.84 -10.43 -14.51
N ASN A 205 2.87 -9.69 -14.12
CA ASN A 205 3.03 -9.12 -12.78
C ASN A 205 2.74 -7.60 -12.75
N ILE A 206 2.12 -7.05 -13.79
CA ILE A 206 1.76 -5.63 -13.82
C ILE A 206 0.87 -5.30 -12.61
N ALA A 207 1.10 -4.13 -11.99
CA ALA A 207 0.26 -3.71 -10.87
C ALA A 207 -1.12 -3.30 -11.40
N PHE A 208 -2.18 -3.75 -10.73
CA PHE A 208 -3.54 -3.42 -11.14
C PHE A 208 -4.55 -3.48 -9.99
N THR A 209 -5.62 -2.71 -10.09
CA THR A 209 -6.77 -2.85 -9.20
C THR A 209 -8.06 -3.02 -10.00
N VAL A 210 -9.06 -3.57 -9.32
CA VAL A 210 -10.41 -3.77 -9.83
C VAL A 210 -11.32 -2.77 -9.14
N GLU A 211 -11.91 -1.89 -9.94
CA GLU A 211 -13.01 -1.01 -9.54
C GLU A 211 -14.35 -1.64 -9.93
N LYS A 212 -15.47 -0.95 -9.64
CA LYS A 212 -16.81 -1.46 -9.96
C LYS A 212 -17.02 -1.72 -11.44
N ASP A 213 -16.53 -0.83 -12.31
CA ASP A 213 -16.80 -0.80 -13.75
C ASP A 213 -15.52 -0.82 -14.59
N ALA A 214 -14.34 -0.90 -13.97
CA ALA A 214 -13.07 -0.85 -14.68
C ALA A 214 -11.96 -1.69 -14.04
N LEU A 215 -11.04 -2.12 -14.88
CA LEU A 215 -9.71 -2.56 -14.51
C LEU A 215 -8.76 -1.35 -14.58
N VAL A 216 -7.98 -1.11 -13.53
CA VAL A 216 -6.99 -0.01 -13.52
C VAL A 216 -5.59 -0.61 -13.54
N ILE A 217 -4.82 -0.34 -14.58
CA ILE A 217 -3.42 -0.77 -14.72
C ILE A 217 -2.48 0.35 -14.29
N TYR A 218 -1.45 0.03 -13.54
CA TYR A 218 -0.43 0.96 -13.08
C TYR A 218 0.95 0.58 -13.65
N PHE A 219 1.63 1.56 -14.23
CA PHE A 219 3.05 1.46 -14.57
C PHE A 219 3.87 2.16 -13.50
N GLN A 220 4.98 1.58 -13.09
CA GLN A 220 5.83 2.18 -12.06
C GLN A 220 6.46 3.48 -12.56
N GLN A 221 6.97 4.29 -11.62
CA GLN A 221 7.73 5.49 -11.98
C GLN A 221 8.86 5.13 -12.95
N TYR A 222 9.07 5.97 -13.97
CA TYR A 222 10.04 5.78 -15.06
C TYR A 222 9.75 4.65 -16.06
N GLU A 223 8.73 3.82 -15.86
CA GLU A 223 8.53 2.64 -16.72
C GLU A 223 8.13 3.02 -18.15
N ILE A 224 7.18 3.97 -18.29
CA ILE A 224 6.72 4.46 -19.60
C ILE A 224 6.56 5.98 -19.68
N ALA A 225 7.02 6.71 -18.66
CA ALA A 225 6.90 8.17 -18.55
C ALA A 225 8.00 8.72 -17.63
N PRO A 226 8.39 10.01 -17.74
CA PRO A 226 9.36 10.60 -16.82
C PRO A 226 8.81 10.70 -15.40
N TYR A 227 9.69 10.86 -14.42
CA TYR A 227 9.33 10.98 -12.99
C TYR A 227 8.21 11.97 -12.69
N SER A 228 8.25 13.12 -13.37
CA SER A 228 7.28 14.21 -13.18
C SER A 228 5.85 13.81 -13.49
N SER A 229 5.65 12.74 -14.27
CA SER A 229 4.34 12.18 -14.59
C SER A 229 3.79 11.26 -13.49
N GLY A 230 4.58 10.99 -12.43
CA GLY A 230 4.19 10.11 -11.34
C GLY A 230 4.09 8.64 -11.77
N ILE A 231 3.06 7.96 -11.28
CA ILE A 231 2.71 6.58 -11.65
C ILE A 231 1.60 6.66 -12.70
N PRO A 232 1.87 6.32 -13.98
CA PRO A 232 0.83 6.26 -15.00
C PRO A 232 -0.28 5.26 -14.64
N GLU A 233 -1.53 5.71 -14.72
CA GLU A 233 -2.72 4.90 -14.44
C GLU A 233 -3.61 4.82 -15.69
N PHE A 234 -4.00 3.61 -16.09
CA PHE A 234 -4.90 3.38 -17.21
C PHE A 234 -6.15 2.67 -16.74
N ARG A 235 -7.24 3.43 -16.67
CA ARG A 235 -8.57 2.91 -16.33
C ARG A 235 -9.23 2.37 -17.60
N ILE A 236 -9.44 1.06 -17.65
CA ILE A 236 -10.01 0.32 -18.77
C ILE A 236 -11.40 -0.15 -18.36
N PRO A 237 -12.48 0.44 -18.90
CA PRO A 237 -13.84 0.01 -18.60
C PRO A 237 -14.05 -1.47 -18.97
N PHE A 238 -14.72 -2.26 -18.11
CA PHE A 238 -14.94 -3.69 -18.37
C PHE A 238 -15.67 -3.96 -19.69
N ILE A 239 -16.57 -3.05 -20.09
CA ILE A 239 -17.27 -3.12 -21.38
C ILE A 239 -16.29 -3.12 -22.57
N LYS A 240 -15.10 -2.52 -22.43
CA LYS A 240 -14.05 -2.55 -23.47
C LYS A 240 -13.27 -3.86 -23.50
N LEU A 241 -13.34 -4.67 -22.44
CA LEU A 241 -12.70 -5.98 -22.39
C LEU A 241 -13.59 -7.10 -22.95
N SER A 242 -14.91 -6.94 -22.92
CA SER A 242 -15.87 -7.93 -23.44
C SER A 242 -16.38 -7.64 -24.87
N SER A 243 -15.94 -6.54 -25.49
CA SER A 243 -16.42 -6.10 -26.82
C SER A 243 -15.47 -6.47 -27.97
N PHE A 244 -14.56 -7.43 -27.78
CA PHE A 244 -13.63 -7.90 -28.80
C PHE A 244 -13.75 -9.40 -29.01
#